data_AF-A0A7J5J9G1-F1
#
_entry.id   AF-A0A7J5J9G1-F1
#
_cell.length_a   1.000
_cell.length_b   1.000
_cell.length_c   1.000
_cell.angle_alpha   90.00
_cell.angle_beta   90.00
_cell.angle_gamma   90.00
#
_symmetry.space_group_name_H-M   'P 1'
#
loop_
_entity.id
_entity.type
_entity.pdbx_description
1 polymer ?
#
loop_
_entity_poly.entity_id
_entity_poly.type
_entity_poly.pdbx_seq_one_letter_code
_entity_poly.pdbx_strand_id
1 'polypeptide(L)'
;YESVERYARGKKGIVYAVSIAHARRIAACYSAHGLEAVAIDSRTPASERRELVEAFRRGKVKVLVNVDIFSEGFDCPDVEFVQLARPTLSLAKYLQQVGRGLRKSDNKESCVLIDNVGLHRIFGLPVRDRDWEAMFEGRMAGNAQPRTRMENSGLSVSCSLSEDSKQNEGLEIVMTHNCLLDAIRKGDLICLGGGGPVGGEQRTALKACHDRQSGLWGLRCGNKITVLPQYREVFDLCADRAAVRFEDGRTGVVDDSGTPLMVTDRCRRLRFLKGELLSVTKEDGSDCYTDLKTNRTYQERPVVFSYGGIELLRVGETFHSRTRKAYASMHGLHKDSLCFYGFYLKIPDYRVPKSCRLVDPVWSTIFDVFACVLEGDDEEVYWCCGCLADRSIVVMDGEGNYYHVEKGKGKRYIA
;
A
#
# COMPACT_ATOMS: atom_id res chain seq x y z
N TYR A 1 -34.82 20.60 -7.68
CA TYR A 1 -36.01 20.66 -6.83
C TYR A 1 -36.47 19.25 -6.47
N GLU A 2 -36.78 18.41 -7.47
CA GLU A 2 -37.24 17.02 -7.27
C GLU A 2 -36.41 16.20 -6.27
N SER A 3 -35.09 16.32 -6.30
CA SER A 3 -34.18 15.68 -5.34
C SER A 3 -34.44 16.08 -3.89
N VAL A 4 -34.66 17.38 -3.66
CA VAL A 4 -34.97 17.93 -2.34
C VAL A 4 -36.38 17.52 -1.92
N GLU A 5 -37.35 17.57 -2.83
CA GLU A 5 -38.71 17.12 -2.55
C GLU A 5 -38.77 15.63 -2.17
N ARG A 6 -37.97 14.79 -2.84
CA ARG A 6 -37.95 13.34 -2.59
C ARG A 6 -37.23 12.95 -1.30
N TYR A 7 -36.08 13.57 -1.01
CA TYR A 7 -35.19 13.12 0.06
C TYR A 7 -35.12 14.05 1.27
N ALA A 8 -35.54 15.30 1.11
CA ALA A 8 -35.41 16.35 2.12
C ALA A 8 -36.67 17.23 2.25
N ARG A 9 -37.86 16.67 1.97
CA ARG A 9 -39.13 17.38 2.09
C ARG A 9 -39.31 17.98 3.48
N GLY A 10 -39.66 19.25 3.56
CA GLY A 10 -39.92 19.97 4.81
C GLY A 10 -38.67 20.23 5.68
N LYS A 11 -37.49 19.74 5.26
CA LYS A 11 -36.24 19.90 6.00
C LYS A 11 -35.61 21.26 5.76
N LYS A 12 -34.88 21.76 6.74
CA LYS A 12 -34.07 22.97 6.62
C LYS A 12 -32.71 22.66 5.98
N GLY A 13 -32.27 23.43 4.99
CA GLY A 13 -31.02 23.09 4.30
C GLY A 13 -30.28 24.21 3.58
N ILE A 14 -29.08 23.86 3.12
CA ILE A 14 -28.15 24.75 2.43
C ILE A 14 -27.81 24.19 1.06
N VAL A 15 -27.83 25.06 0.04
CA VAL A 15 -27.47 24.72 -1.33
C VAL A 15 -26.24 25.51 -1.75
N TYR A 16 -25.22 24.82 -2.26
CA TYR A 16 -24.00 25.43 -2.77
C TYR A 16 -24.04 25.48 -4.30
N ALA A 17 -24.17 26.68 -4.86
CA ALA A 17 -24.29 26.90 -6.30
C ALA A 17 -22.97 27.30 -6.95
N VAL A 18 -22.88 27.12 -8.27
CA VAL A 18 -21.67 27.42 -9.09
C VAL A 18 -21.45 28.92 -9.26
N SER A 19 -22.52 29.70 -9.40
CA SER A 19 -22.45 31.13 -9.70
C SER A 19 -23.64 31.88 -9.11
N ILE A 20 -23.53 33.20 -9.02
CA ILE A 20 -24.58 34.08 -8.47
C ILE A 20 -25.90 33.89 -9.22
N ALA A 21 -25.85 33.88 -10.55
CA ALA A 21 -27.02 33.67 -11.38
C ALA A 21 -27.63 32.28 -11.15
N HIS A 22 -26.81 31.25 -10.96
CA HIS A 22 -27.28 29.91 -10.64
C HIS A 22 -27.96 29.85 -9.27
N ALA A 23 -27.38 30.47 -8.24
CA ALA A 23 -27.98 30.53 -6.91
C ALA A 23 -29.37 31.17 -6.92
N ARG A 24 -29.51 32.31 -7.62
CA ARG A 24 -30.80 33.01 -7.77
C ARG A 24 -31.84 32.16 -8.50
N ARG A 25 -31.44 31.44 -9.56
CA ARG A 25 -32.35 30.52 -10.28
C ARG A 25 -32.80 29.35 -9.42
N ILE A 26 -31.91 28.75 -8.62
CA ILE A 26 -32.28 27.67 -7.69
C ILE A 26 -33.28 28.20 -6.65
N ALA A 27 -32.98 29.34 -6.03
CA ALA A 27 -33.88 29.94 -5.03
C ALA A 27 -35.26 30.25 -5.63
N ALA A 28 -35.30 30.91 -6.80
CA ALA A 28 -36.56 31.20 -7.50
C ALA A 28 -37.33 29.92 -7.87
N CYS A 29 -36.64 28.88 -8.33
CA CYS A 29 -37.25 27.58 -8.60
C CYS A 29 -37.86 26.96 -7.34
N TYR A 30 -37.17 27.03 -6.20
CA TYR A 30 -37.67 26.47 -4.95
C TYR A 30 -38.87 27.26 -4.42
N SER A 31 -38.82 28.58 -4.48
CA SER A 31 -39.94 29.45 -4.11
C SER A 31 -41.17 29.26 -4.98
N ALA A 32 -41.00 29.03 -6.29
CA ALA A 32 -42.10 28.71 -7.19
C ALA A 32 -42.82 27.39 -6.84
N HIS A 33 -42.14 26.48 -6.15
CA HIS A 33 -42.70 25.23 -5.64
C HIS A 33 -43.11 25.31 -4.16
N GLY A 34 -43.20 26.53 -3.59
CA GLY A 34 -43.68 26.76 -2.24
C GLY A 34 -42.65 26.58 -1.12
N LEU A 35 -41.35 26.46 -1.44
CA LEU A 35 -40.31 26.43 -0.41
C LEU A 35 -39.83 27.84 -0.10
N GLU A 36 -39.71 28.16 1.19
CA GLU A 36 -39.10 29.42 1.65
C GLU A 36 -37.58 29.41 1.39
N ALA A 37 -37.19 29.75 0.16
CA ALA A 37 -35.81 29.72 -0.31
C ALA A 37 -35.28 31.13 -0.64
N VAL A 38 -34.06 31.43 -0.22
CA VAL A 38 -33.40 32.72 -0.52
C VAL A 38 -31.97 32.49 -1.00
N ALA A 39 -31.50 33.36 -1.89
CA ALA A 39 -30.13 33.35 -2.39
C ALA A 39 -29.29 34.43 -1.67
N ILE A 40 -28.11 34.05 -1.18
CA ILE A 40 -27.13 34.97 -0.59
C ILE A 40 -25.85 34.91 -1.42
N ASP A 41 -25.41 36.05 -1.92
CA ASP A 41 -24.23 36.19 -2.77
C ASP A 41 -23.39 37.41 -2.42
N SER A 42 -22.19 37.55 -3.01
CA SER A 42 -21.22 38.60 -2.63
C SER A 42 -21.75 40.02 -2.83
N ARG A 43 -22.82 40.19 -3.62
CA ARG A 43 -23.49 41.46 -3.86
C ARG A 43 -24.62 41.74 -2.86
N THR A 44 -25.01 40.78 -2.01
CA THR A 44 -25.99 41.00 -0.95
C THR A 44 -25.38 41.91 0.14
N PRO A 45 -25.97 43.09 0.42
CA PRO A 45 -25.53 44.01 1.47
C PRO A 45 -25.40 43.34 2.84
N ALA A 46 -24.49 43.83 3.68
CA ALA A 46 -24.20 43.22 4.97
C ALA A 46 -25.38 43.26 5.96
N SER A 47 -26.23 44.28 5.91
CA SER A 47 -27.47 44.35 6.70
C SER A 47 -28.45 43.26 6.28
N GLU A 48 -28.79 43.21 5.00
CA GLU A 48 -29.71 42.22 4.41
C GLU A 48 -29.21 40.79 4.64
N ARG A 49 -27.90 40.54 4.48
CA ARG A 49 -27.30 39.24 4.76
C ARG A 49 -27.51 38.80 6.20
N ARG A 50 -27.34 39.70 7.18
CA ARG A 50 -27.58 39.39 8.59
C ARG A 50 -29.05 39.06 8.83
N GLU A 51 -29.96 39.83 8.24
CA GLU A 51 -31.40 39.59 8.36
C GLU A 51 -31.84 38.25 7.77
N LEU A 52 -31.34 37.88 6.59
CA LEU A 52 -31.62 36.60 5.95
C LEU A 52 -31.04 35.42 6.74
N VAL A 53 -29.83 35.56 7.28
CA VAL A 53 -29.23 34.55 8.16
C VAL A 53 -30.05 34.38 9.45
N GLU A 54 -30.51 35.48 10.05
CA GLU A 54 -31.39 35.42 11.23
C GLU A 54 -32.77 34.84 10.91
N ALA A 55 -33.32 35.14 9.72
CA ALA A 55 -34.56 34.53 9.25
C ALA A 55 -34.41 33.02 9.05
N PHE A 56 -33.26 32.59 8.51
CA PHE A 56 -32.90 31.18 8.40
C PHE A 56 -32.77 30.52 9.78
N ARG A 57 -32.06 31.14 10.73
CA ARG A 57 -31.93 30.64 12.12
C ARG A 57 -33.30 30.44 12.78
N ARG A 58 -34.21 31.41 12.65
CA ARG A 58 -35.58 31.34 13.17
C ARG A 58 -36.51 30.41 12.38
N GLY A 59 -36.04 29.81 11.29
CA GLY A 59 -36.83 28.88 10.48
C GLY A 59 -37.88 29.54 9.57
N LYS A 60 -37.87 30.88 9.44
CA LYS A 60 -38.68 31.64 8.45
C LYS A 60 -38.17 31.48 7.02
N VAL A 61 -36.92 31.08 6.88
CA VAL A 61 -36.32 30.65 5.61
C VAL A 61 -35.91 29.21 5.83
N LYS A 62 -36.41 28.31 4.97
CA LYS A 62 -36.11 26.87 5.03
C LYS A 62 -34.89 26.51 4.20
N VAL A 63 -34.62 27.21 3.11
CA VAL A 63 -33.49 26.88 2.22
C VAL A 63 -32.62 28.10 1.94
N LEU A 64 -31.33 27.96 2.20
CA LEU A 64 -30.33 28.99 1.95
C LEU A 64 -29.43 28.60 0.77
N VAL A 65 -29.56 29.29 -0.35
CA VAL A 65 -28.74 29.06 -1.55
C VAL A 65 -27.58 30.04 -1.55
N ASN A 66 -26.34 29.58 -1.68
CA ASN A 66 -25.18 30.47 -1.59
C ASN A 66 -24.08 30.17 -2.62
N VAL A 67 -23.21 31.17 -2.79
CA VAL A 67 -21.98 31.10 -3.58
C VAL A 67 -20.83 31.66 -2.74
N ASP A 68 -20.03 30.78 -2.15
CA ASP A 68 -18.75 31.13 -1.50
C ASP A 68 -18.81 32.22 -0.40
N ILE A 69 -19.95 32.37 0.29
CA ILE A 69 -20.10 33.33 1.39
C ILE A 69 -19.86 32.74 2.78
N PHE A 70 -20.18 31.46 2.99
CA PHE A 70 -20.17 30.87 4.34
C PHE A 70 -18.83 30.27 4.76
N SER A 71 -17.74 30.96 4.46
CA SER A 71 -16.38 30.55 4.85
C SER A 71 -16.21 30.68 6.38
N GLU A 72 -16.51 31.85 6.95
CA GLU A 72 -16.28 32.16 8.37
C GLU A 72 -17.53 32.82 9.00
N GLY A 73 -17.89 32.45 10.23
CA GLY A 73 -18.93 33.11 11.05
C GLY A 73 -20.39 32.65 10.90
N PHE A 74 -20.74 31.78 9.94
CA PHE A 74 -22.07 31.18 9.84
C PHE A 74 -22.15 29.84 10.60
N ASP A 75 -22.90 29.83 11.69
CA ASP A 75 -23.23 28.65 12.46
C ASP A 75 -24.75 28.48 12.62
N CYS A 76 -25.20 27.28 12.27
CA CYS A 76 -26.60 26.85 12.24
C CYS A 76 -26.60 25.31 12.35
N PRO A 77 -26.59 24.75 13.57
CA PRO A 77 -26.42 23.31 13.78
C PRO A 77 -27.65 22.47 13.36
N ASP A 78 -28.81 23.10 13.26
CA ASP A 78 -30.10 22.53 12.89
C ASP A 78 -30.30 22.38 11.36
N VAL A 79 -29.23 22.48 10.56
CA VAL A 79 -29.27 22.20 9.12
C VAL A 79 -29.44 20.71 8.90
N GLU A 80 -30.50 20.29 8.22
CA GLU A 80 -30.88 18.88 8.02
C GLU A 80 -30.57 18.35 6.62
N PHE A 81 -30.28 19.22 5.65
CA PHE A 81 -29.73 18.78 4.37
C PHE A 81 -28.71 19.77 3.79
N VAL A 82 -27.75 19.21 3.04
CA VAL A 82 -26.79 19.97 2.24
C VAL A 82 -26.86 19.48 0.80
N GLN A 83 -27.01 20.41 -0.13
CA GLN A 83 -27.01 20.12 -1.56
C GLN A 83 -25.79 20.73 -2.24
N LEU A 84 -24.99 19.88 -2.88
CA LEU A 84 -23.79 20.23 -3.62
C LEU A 84 -24.15 20.34 -5.10
N ALA A 85 -24.41 21.57 -5.56
CA ALA A 85 -24.72 21.87 -6.95
C ALA A 85 -23.53 22.54 -7.68
N ARG A 86 -22.31 22.37 -7.17
CA ARG A 86 -21.07 22.91 -7.75
C ARG A 86 -19.89 21.94 -7.73
N PRO A 87 -19.09 21.88 -8.80
CA PRO A 87 -17.84 21.13 -8.78
C PRO A 87 -16.80 21.81 -7.88
N THR A 88 -15.94 21.00 -7.26
CA THR A 88 -14.74 21.46 -6.57
C THR A 88 -13.67 20.38 -6.59
N LEU A 89 -12.41 20.79 -6.77
CA LEU A 89 -11.24 19.93 -6.63
C LEU A 89 -10.59 20.06 -5.23
N SER A 90 -11.14 20.93 -4.36
CA SER A 90 -10.63 21.13 -3.00
C SER A 90 -11.37 20.22 -2.01
N LEU A 91 -10.67 19.24 -1.45
CA LEU A 91 -11.20 18.40 -0.38
C LEU A 91 -11.62 19.23 0.83
N ALA A 92 -10.80 20.23 1.22
CA ALA A 92 -11.10 21.12 2.33
C ALA A 92 -12.44 21.83 2.14
N LYS A 93 -12.70 22.34 0.92
CA LYS A 93 -13.95 23.01 0.59
C LYS A 93 -15.14 22.05 0.62
N TYR A 94 -14.98 20.84 0.09
CA TYR A 94 -16.00 19.78 0.19
C TYR A 94 -16.34 19.47 1.65
N LEU A 95 -15.33 19.24 2.50
CA LEU A 95 -15.52 18.92 3.91
C LEU A 95 -16.12 20.08 4.71
N GLN A 96 -15.73 21.32 4.42
CA GLN A 96 -16.34 22.51 5.02
C GLN A 96 -17.83 22.63 4.67
N GLN A 97 -18.21 22.35 3.42
CA GLN A 97 -19.60 22.44 2.94
C GLN A 97 -20.47 21.35 3.58
N VAL A 98 -20.08 20.08 3.48
CA VAL A 98 -20.82 18.98 4.09
C VAL A 98 -20.83 19.08 5.60
N GLY A 99 -19.75 19.56 6.21
CA GLY A 99 -19.60 19.74 7.65
C GLY A 99 -20.64 20.68 8.26
N ARG A 100 -21.19 21.63 7.50
CA ARG A 100 -22.31 22.47 7.97
C ARG A 100 -23.56 21.64 8.28
N GLY A 101 -23.80 20.59 7.50
CA GLY A 101 -24.89 19.64 7.74
C GLY A 101 -24.55 18.55 8.74
N LEU A 102 -23.29 18.38 9.17
CA LEU A 102 -22.91 17.29 10.09
C LEU A 102 -22.89 17.69 11.57
N ARG A 103 -23.17 18.97 11.88
CA ARG A 103 -23.30 19.43 13.28
C ARG A 103 -24.50 18.77 13.96
N LYS A 104 -24.33 18.39 15.24
CA LYS A 104 -25.41 17.80 16.05
C LYS A 104 -26.36 18.90 16.55
N SER A 105 -27.65 18.57 16.63
CA SER A 105 -28.71 19.39 17.20
C SER A 105 -29.78 18.48 17.78
N ASP A 106 -30.42 18.87 18.88
CA ASP A 106 -31.35 18.00 19.62
C ASP A 106 -32.54 17.52 18.77
N ASN A 107 -33.01 18.35 17.84
CA ASN A 107 -34.16 18.06 16.98
C ASN A 107 -33.77 17.49 15.61
N LYS A 108 -32.55 16.95 15.47
CA LYS A 108 -32.00 16.51 14.19
C LYS A 108 -31.53 15.06 14.26
N GLU A 109 -32.37 14.16 13.73
CA GLU A 109 -32.06 12.73 13.67
C GLU A 109 -30.98 12.41 12.61
N SER A 110 -31.03 13.06 11.45
CA SER A 110 -30.13 12.78 10.34
C SER A 110 -29.90 14.00 9.45
N CYS A 111 -28.78 14.01 8.73
CA CYS A 111 -28.51 14.97 7.66
C CYS A 111 -28.51 14.26 6.31
N VAL A 112 -29.19 14.85 5.32
CA VAL A 112 -29.21 14.36 3.95
C VAL A 112 -28.18 15.12 3.11
N LEU A 113 -27.27 14.40 2.47
CA LEU A 113 -26.30 14.98 1.53
C LEU A 113 -26.77 14.67 0.09
N ILE A 114 -27.08 15.72 -0.66
CA ILE A 114 -27.52 15.63 -2.05
C ILE A 114 -26.37 16.11 -2.93
N ASP A 115 -25.72 15.19 -3.63
CA ASP A 115 -24.56 15.49 -4.48
C ASP A 115 -24.95 15.43 -5.96
N ASN A 116 -25.26 16.59 -6.56
CA ASN A 116 -25.64 16.68 -7.96
C ASN A 116 -24.45 16.63 -8.93
N VAL A 117 -23.21 16.60 -8.41
CA VAL A 117 -21.99 16.71 -9.23
C VAL A 117 -21.15 15.44 -9.19
N GLY A 118 -21.32 14.60 -8.16
CA GLY A 118 -20.55 13.36 -7.97
C GLY A 118 -19.23 13.59 -7.25
N LEU A 119 -19.15 14.58 -6.36
CA LEU A 119 -17.99 14.82 -5.49
C LEU A 119 -17.65 13.62 -4.60
N HIS A 120 -18.64 12.81 -4.19
CA HIS A 120 -18.39 11.57 -3.45
C HIS A 120 -17.52 10.58 -4.25
N ARG A 121 -17.55 10.61 -5.59
CA ARG A 121 -16.70 9.75 -6.43
C ARG A 121 -15.24 10.20 -6.42
N ILE A 122 -15.00 11.48 -6.16
CA ILE A 122 -13.66 12.09 -6.13
C ILE A 122 -13.08 11.98 -4.71
N PHE A 123 -13.85 12.38 -3.70
CA PHE A 123 -13.38 12.50 -2.33
C PHE A 123 -13.77 11.33 -1.43
N GLY A 124 -14.80 10.56 -1.78
CA GLY A 124 -15.44 9.59 -0.89
C GLY A 124 -16.44 10.24 0.07
N LEU A 125 -16.98 9.41 0.96
CA LEU A 125 -17.86 9.86 2.03
C LEU A 125 -17.13 10.82 2.99
N PRO A 126 -17.82 11.79 3.62
CA PRO A 126 -17.19 12.73 4.56
C PRO A 126 -16.49 12.07 5.75
N VAL A 127 -17.00 10.91 6.17
CA VAL A 127 -16.52 10.07 7.27
C VAL A 127 -15.38 9.12 6.87
N ARG A 128 -14.96 9.13 5.60
CA ARG A 128 -13.84 8.32 5.12
C ARG A 128 -12.59 8.64 5.94
N ASP A 129 -11.88 7.60 6.37
CA ASP A 129 -10.61 7.75 7.06
C ASP A 129 -9.53 8.33 6.12
N ARG A 130 -8.71 9.22 6.66
CA ARG A 130 -7.70 9.97 5.92
C ARG A 130 -6.44 10.12 6.74
N ASP A 131 -5.32 9.79 6.10
CA ASP A 131 -3.99 10.08 6.62
C ASP A 131 -3.71 11.58 6.53
N TRP A 132 -4.19 12.33 7.52
CA TRP A 132 -4.05 13.78 7.58
C TRP A 132 -2.59 14.21 7.60
N GLU A 133 -1.75 13.47 8.33
CA GLU A 133 -0.32 13.73 8.45
C GLU A 133 0.35 13.67 7.07
N ALA A 134 0.13 12.60 6.30
CA ALA A 134 0.63 12.51 4.92
C ALA A 134 0.05 13.60 3.99
N MET A 135 -1.20 14.03 4.19
CA MET A 135 -1.79 15.12 3.40
C MET A 135 -1.14 16.48 3.71
N PHE A 136 -0.92 16.80 4.98
CA PHE A 136 -0.33 18.07 5.40
C PHE A 136 1.15 18.17 5.04
N GLU A 137 1.87 17.05 5.11
CA GLU A 137 3.28 16.98 4.72
C GLU A 137 3.48 16.90 3.19
N GLY A 138 2.40 16.96 2.40
CA GLY A 138 2.48 16.90 0.94
C GLY A 138 2.92 15.54 0.40
N ARG A 139 2.93 14.50 1.24
CA ARG A 139 3.27 13.12 0.85
C ARG A 139 2.16 12.43 0.06
N MET A 140 0.99 13.03 -0.12
CA MET A 140 -0.03 12.46 -0.99
C MET A 140 0.10 13.05 -2.40
N ALA A 141 0.32 12.18 -3.40
CA ALA A 141 0.35 12.62 -4.80
C ALA A 141 -1.01 13.23 -5.19
N GLY A 142 -0.99 14.40 -5.81
CA GLY A 142 -2.18 15.21 -6.08
C GLY A 142 -3.26 14.51 -6.92
N ASN A 143 -4.50 14.63 -6.41
CA ASN A 143 -5.81 14.31 -6.99
C ASN A 143 -6.22 12.84 -7.14
N ALA A 144 -7.24 12.49 -6.33
CA ALA A 144 -8.21 11.40 -6.49
C ALA A 144 -7.61 9.98 -6.56
N GLN A 145 -8.43 8.99 -6.21
CA GLN A 145 -8.10 7.58 -6.38
C GLN A 145 -7.52 7.31 -7.78
N PRO A 146 -6.51 6.44 -7.93
CA PRO A 146 -6.25 5.84 -9.22
C PRO A 146 -7.56 5.20 -9.67
N ARG A 147 -8.07 5.57 -10.84
CA ARG A 147 -9.13 4.80 -11.50
C ARG A 147 -8.69 3.34 -11.46
N THR A 148 -9.38 2.49 -10.70
CA THR A 148 -9.31 1.05 -10.91
C THR A 148 -9.71 0.88 -12.35
N ARG A 149 -8.73 0.54 -13.18
CA ARG A 149 -8.87 0.39 -14.62
C ARG A 149 -9.72 -0.87 -14.82
N MET A 150 -11.04 -0.76 -14.73
CA MET A 150 -11.88 -1.65 -15.51
C MET A 150 -11.49 -1.40 -16.96
N GLU A 151 -11.04 -2.46 -17.61
CA GLU A 151 -10.82 -2.49 -19.05
C GLU A 151 -12.08 -1.97 -19.74
N ASN A 152 -12.03 -0.73 -20.21
CA ASN A 152 -12.26 -0.39 -21.60
C ASN A 152 -11.93 1.08 -21.85
N SER A 153 -10.98 1.28 -22.78
CA SER A 153 -10.82 2.42 -23.70
C SER A 153 -11.15 3.83 -23.20
N GLY A 154 -10.07 4.62 -22.98
CA GLY A 154 -10.00 6.05 -23.33
C GLY A 154 -10.81 7.05 -22.50
N LEU A 155 -10.14 7.99 -21.83
CA LEU A 155 -10.19 9.42 -22.16
C LEU A 155 -9.54 10.28 -21.06
N SER A 156 -8.63 11.12 -21.56
CA SER A 156 -8.15 12.38 -21.01
C SER A 156 -9.29 13.38 -20.84
N VAL A 157 -9.04 14.42 -20.06
CA VAL A 157 -9.90 15.59 -19.91
C VAL A 157 -10.06 16.28 -21.27
N SER A 158 -11.12 15.95 -21.98
CA SER A 158 -11.74 16.74 -23.03
C SER A 158 -13.24 16.45 -23.00
N CYS A 159 -14.04 17.49 -22.73
CA CYS A 159 -15.48 17.45 -22.84
C CYS A 159 -15.88 16.95 -24.23
N SER A 160 -16.34 15.70 -24.30
CA SER A 160 -17.19 15.21 -25.38
C SER A 160 -18.13 14.20 -24.74
N LEU A 161 -19.38 14.61 -24.57
CA LEU A 161 -20.47 13.73 -24.19
C LEU A 161 -20.67 12.75 -25.35
N SER A 162 -20.38 11.47 -25.15
CA SER A 162 -20.81 10.42 -26.07
C SER A 162 -22.26 10.05 -25.77
N GLU A 163 -23.07 9.95 -26.83
CA GLU A 163 -24.53 9.90 -26.81
C GLU A 163 -25.16 8.58 -26.29
N ASP A 164 -24.40 7.66 -25.71
CA ASP A 164 -24.89 6.32 -25.34
C ASP A 164 -25.02 6.04 -23.83
N SER A 165 -25.29 7.07 -23.02
CA SER A 165 -25.62 6.92 -21.58
C SER A 165 -27.05 7.31 -21.23
N LYS A 166 -28.00 7.13 -22.16
CA LYS A 166 -29.42 7.12 -21.84
C LYS A 166 -29.79 5.81 -21.13
N GLN A 167 -29.55 5.73 -19.81
CA GLN A 167 -30.34 4.96 -18.83
C GLN A 167 -29.71 4.96 -17.42
N ASN A 168 -29.61 6.13 -16.79
CA ASN A 168 -30.02 6.33 -15.39
C ASN A 168 -29.87 7.82 -15.02
N GLU A 169 -30.85 8.65 -15.42
CA GLU A 169 -30.88 10.08 -15.06
C GLU A 169 -31.30 10.32 -13.58
N GLY A 170 -31.45 9.26 -12.79
CA GLY A 170 -31.86 9.33 -11.39
C GLY A 170 -30.69 9.49 -10.42
N LEU A 171 -30.94 10.17 -9.30
CA LEU A 171 -30.04 10.13 -8.14
C LEU A 171 -29.96 8.71 -7.57
N GLU A 172 -28.74 8.22 -7.39
CA GLU A 172 -28.42 6.96 -6.73
C GLU A 172 -28.25 7.16 -5.22
N ILE A 173 -28.76 6.24 -4.41
CA ILE A 173 -28.51 6.24 -2.96
C ILE A 173 -27.15 5.58 -2.71
N VAL A 174 -26.14 6.41 -2.45
CA VAL A 174 -24.76 5.95 -2.18
C VAL A 174 -24.64 5.29 -0.81
N MET A 175 -25.35 5.80 0.20
CA MET A 175 -25.24 5.33 1.58
C MET A 175 -26.47 5.75 2.40
N THR A 176 -26.94 4.88 3.29
CA THR A 176 -27.99 5.20 4.27
C THR A 176 -27.41 5.30 5.69
N HIS A 177 -28.14 5.92 6.62
CA HIS A 177 -27.69 6.05 8.01
C HIS A 177 -27.42 4.70 8.68
N ASN A 178 -28.32 3.73 8.51
CA ASN A 178 -28.19 2.39 9.11
C ASN A 178 -26.97 1.65 8.54
N CYS A 179 -26.83 1.63 7.21
CA CYS A 179 -25.67 1.01 6.56
C CYS A 179 -24.36 1.68 6.97
N LEU A 180 -24.38 3.00 7.19
CA LEU A 180 -23.21 3.73 7.66
C LEU A 180 -22.80 3.33 9.07
N LEU A 181 -23.75 3.25 10.00
CA LEU A 181 -23.45 2.82 11.36
C LEU A 181 -22.92 1.38 11.38
N ASP A 182 -23.48 0.49 10.57
CA ASP A 182 -22.99 -0.88 10.42
C ASP A 182 -21.56 -0.92 9.86
N ALA A 183 -21.27 -0.15 8.82
CA ALA A 183 -19.93 -0.07 8.24
C ALA A 183 -18.90 0.51 9.23
N ILE A 184 -19.28 1.54 10.01
CA ILE A 184 -18.41 2.10 11.06
C ILE A 184 -18.12 1.04 12.12
N ARG A 185 -19.16 0.33 12.60
CA ARG A 185 -19.01 -0.72 13.62
C ARG A 185 -18.13 -1.88 13.17
N LYS A 186 -18.19 -2.24 11.88
CA LYS A 186 -17.42 -3.34 11.30
C LYS A 186 -16.01 -2.94 10.84
N GLY A 187 -15.70 -1.64 10.76
CA GLY A 187 -14.45 -1.15 10.18
C GLY A 187 -14.41 -1.18 8.65
N ASP A 188 -15.54 -1.44 7.99
CA ASP A 188 -15.65 -1.69 6.54
C ASP A 188 -15.67 -0.41 5.69
N LEU A 189 -15.50 0.79 6.29
CA LEU A 189 -15.55 2.06 5.54
C LEU A 189 -14.43 2.23 4.51
N ILE A 190 -13.41 1.38 4.56
CA ILE A 190 -12.34 1.31 3.57
C ILE A 190 -12.90 0.85 2.20
N CYS A 191 -14.03 0.13 2.17
CA CYS A 191 -14.54 -0.61 1.01
C CYS A 191 -15.54 0.15 0.11
N LEU A 192 -16.06 1.32 0.50
CA LEU A 192 -17.08 2.03 -0.29
C LEU A 192 -16.50 2.90 -1.43
N GLY A 193 -15.53 2.34 -2.13
CA GLY A 193 -14.93 2.89 -3.35
C GLY A 193 -14.46 1.84 -4.36
N GLY A 194 -14.75 0.55 -4.17
CA GLY A 194 -14.43 -0.50 -5.13
C GLY A 194 -14.81 -1.87 -4.60
N GLY A 195 -15.63 -2.61 -5.36
CA GLY A 195 -15.91 -4.01 -5.07
C GLY A 195 -14.62 -4.84 -5.15
N GLY A 196 -14.22 -5.41 -4.02
CA GLY A 196 -13.13 -6.37 -3.89
C GLY A 196 -13.19 -6.99 -2.49
N PRO A 197 -12.94 -8.31 -2.34
CA PRO A 197 -13.20 -9.02 -1.09
C PRO A 197 -12.20 -8.63 0.00
N VAL A 198 -12.73 -8.64 1.22
CA VAL A 198 -12.03 -8.47 2.50
C VAL A 198 -11.01 -9.59 2.70
N GLY A 199 -9.74 -9.23 2.92
CA GLY A 199 -8.68 -10.16 3.31
C GLY A 199 -7.31 -9.77 2.77
N GLY A 200 -6.54 -9.04 3.57
CA GLY A 200 -5.17 -8.61 3.28
C GLY A 200 -5.13 -7.17 2.80
N GLU A 201 -4.36 -6.33 3.49
CA GLU A 201 -3.86 -5.09 2.90
C GLU A 201 -3.29 -5.45 1.52
N GLN A 202 -3.97 -5.09 0.44
CA GLN A 202 -3.32 -5.03 -0.86
C GLN A 202 -2.29 -3.91 -0.74
N ARG A 203 -1.10 -4.24 -0.21
CA ARG A 203 0.09 -3.41 -0.28
C ARG A 203 0.27 -3.09 -1.75
N THR A 204 -0.18 -1.91 -2.15
CA THR A 204 -0.01 -1.41 -3.50
C THR A 204 1.48 -1.45 -3.83
N ALA A 205 1.84 -2.04 -4.96
CA ALA A 205 3.25 -2.20 -5.33
C ALA A 205 4.02 -0.87 -5.23
N LEU A 206 5.24 -0.93 -4.71
CA LEU A 206 6.15 0.20 -4.60
C LEU A 206 6.41 0.79 -5.99
N LYS A 207 6.33 2.12 -6.11
CA LYS A 207 6.59 2.85 -7.35
C LYS A 207 7.56 3.99 -7.08
N ALA A 208 8.41 4.28 -8.06
CA ALA A 208 9.26 5.45 -8.03
C ALA A 208 8.43 6.72 -8.37
N CYS A 209 8.76 7.84 -7.75
CA CYS A 209 8.21 9.16 -8.08
C CYS A 209 9.34 10.14 -8.39
N HIS A 210 9.33 10.71 -9.58
CA HIS A 210 10.32 11.70 -10.01
C HIS A 210 9.82 13.11 -9.70
N ASP A 211 10.60 13.87 -8.94
CA ASP A 211 10.34 15.29 -8.76
C ASP A 211 11.04 16.10 -9.86
N ARG A 212 10.25 16.87 -10.61
CA ARG A 212 10.75 17.69 -11.73
C ARG A 212 11.51 18.93 -11.26
N GLN A 213 11.27 19.40 -10.03
CA GLN A 213 11.93 20.59 -9.51
C GLN A 213 13.34 20.29 -9.03
N SER A 214 13.50 19.26 -8.19
CA SER A 214 14.82 18.82 -7.71
C SER A 214 15.57 17.92 -8.70
N GLY A 215 14.87 17.24 -9.61
CA GLY A 215 15.45 16.20 -10.47
C GLY A 215 15.75 14.89 -9.71
N LEU A 216 15.34 14.78 -8.45
CA LEU A 216 15.53 13.61 -7.61
C LEU A 216 14.32 12.68 -7.66
N TRP A 217 14.56 11.44 -7.26
CA TRP A 217 13.58 10.38 -7.15
C TRP A 217 13.25 10.09 -5.69
N GLY A 218 11.98 9.86 -5.43
CA GLY A 218 11.44 9.31 -4.18
C GLY A 218 10.72 7.99 -4.43
N LEU A 219 10.11 7.45 -3.39
CA LEU A 219 9.34 6.21 -3.43
C LEU A 219 7.91 6.46 -2.94
N ARG A 220 6.95 5.72 -3.50
CA ARG A 220 5.55 5.80 -3.11
C ARG A 220 4.89 4.43 -3.14
N CYS A 221 3.98 4.21 -2.21
CA CYS A 221 3.08 3.07 -2.15
C CYS A 221 1.66 3.59 -2.44
N GLY A 222 1.12 3.20 -3.59
CA GLY A 222 -0.17 3.75 -4.06
C GLY A 222 -0.10 5.27 -4.25
N ASN A 223 -0.95 6.02 -3.55
CA ASN A 223 -0.97 7.49 -3.60
C ASN A 223 -0.10 8.15 -2.52
N LYS A 224 0.46 7.37 -1.59
CA LYS A 224 1.29 7.86 -0.49
C LYS A 224 2.76 7.77 -0.87
N ILE A 225 3.43 8.91 -0.96
CA ILE A 225 4.88 9.04 -0.99
C ILE A 225 5.39 8.55 0.35
N THR A 226 6.13 7.45 0.32
CA THR A 226 6.76 6.85 1.50
C THR A 226 8.13 7.45 1.75
N VAL A 227 8.83 7.81 0.68
CA VAL A 227 10.16 8.44 0.73
C VAL A 227 10.15 9.68 -0.14
N LEU A 228 10.45 10.83 0.46
CA LEU A 228 10.59 12.08 -0.27
C LEU A 228 11.71 11.99 -1.31
N PRO A 229 11.68 12.82 -2.38
CA PRO A 229 12.73 12.82 -3.39
C PRO A 229 14.13 13.07 -2.79
N GLN A 230 14.97 12.04 -2.81
CA GLN A 230 16.34 12.08 -2.25
C GLN A 230 17.34 11.22 -3.05
N TYR A 231 16.85 10.35 -3.94
CA TYR A 231 17.68 9.46 -4.74
C TYR A 231 18.00 10.11 -6.08
N ARG A 232 19.25 9.99 -6.56
CA ARG A 232 19.61 10.45 -7.91
C ARG A 232 18.97 9.62 -9.00
N GLU A 233 18.76 8.33 -8.72
CA GLU A 233 18.22 7.37 -9.65
C GLU A 233 17.56 6.22 -8.90
N VAL A 234 16.50 5.65 -9.48
CA VAL A 234 15.90 4.38 -9.05
C VAL A 234 16.08 3.40 -10.20
N PHE A 235 16.95 2.40 -10.03
CA PHE A 235 17.33 1.47 -11.08
C PHE A 235 16.27 0.41 -11.35
N ASP A 236 15.67 -0.12 -10.28
CA ASP A 236 14.73 -1.23 -10.34
C ASP A 236 13.87 -1.31 -9.08
N LEU A 237 12.72 -1.98 -9.16
CA LEU A 237 11.75 -2.12 -8.07
C LEU A 237 11.30 -3.58 -7.99
N CYS A 238 11.29 -4.14 -6.78
CA CYS A 238 10.83 -5.50 -6.54
C CYS A 238 10.08 -5.57 -5.22
N ALA A 239 8.78 -5.89 -5.27
CA ALA A 239 7.88 -5.93 -4.11
C ALA A 239 7.93 -4.63 -3.27
N ASP A 240 8.53 -4.69 -2.08
CA ASP A 240 8.72 -3.62 -1.11
C ASP A 240 10.16 -3.07 -1.08
N ARG A 241 10.99 -3.43 -2.06
CA ARG A 241 12.39 -3.01 -2.16
C ARG A 241 12.63 -2.18 -3.42
N ALA A 242 13.52 -1.21 -3.30
CA ALA A 242 13.98 -0.38 -4.41
C ALA A 242 15.50 -0.42 -4.51
N ALA A 243 16.02 -0.61 -5.73
CA ALA A 243 17.43 -0.45 -6.01
C ALA A 243 17.68 1.00 -6.44
N VAL A 244 18.52 1.73 -5.70
CA VAL A 244 18.63 3.19 -5.81
C VAL A 244 20.08 3.65 -5.86
N ARG A 245 20.29 4.86 -6.38
CA ARG A 245 21.54 5.63 -6.26
C ARG A 245 21.32 6.76 -5.26
N PHE A 246 22.09 6.74 -4.18
CA PHE A 246 22.07 7.76 -3.13
C PHE A 246 22.70 9.08 -3.62
N GLU A 247 22.48 10.16 -2.86
CA GLU A 247 23.00 11.49 -3.19
C GLU A 247 24.54 11.55 -3.21
N ASP A 248 25.21 10.77 -2.36
CA ASP A 248 26.68 10.62 -2.32
C ASP A 248 27.26 9.82 -3.51
N GLY A 249 26.38 9.29 -4.37
CA GLY A 249 26.68 8.53 -5.56
C GLY A 249 26.85 7.02 -5.32
N ARG A 250 26.84 6.55 -4.06
CA ARG A 250 26.78 5.12 -3.74
C ARG A 250 25.47 4.52 -4.24
N THR A 251 25.46 3.20 -4.38
CA THR A 251 24.28 2.47 -4.82
C THR A 251 23.84 1.49 -3.76
N GLY A 252 22.60 1.04 -3.79
CA GLY A 252 22.14 0.08 -2.80
C GLY A 252 20.69 -0.30 -2.97
N VAL A 253 20.23 -1.12 -2.03
CA VAL A 253 18.84 -1.55 -1.93
C VAL A 253 18.25 -0.96 -0.65
N VAL A 254 17.11 -0.31 -0.78
CA VAL A 254 16.31 0.24 0.32
C VAL A 254 14.96 -0.46 0.40
N ASP A 255 14.34 -0.46 1.56
CA ASP A 255 12.95 -0.88 1.75
C ASP A 255 11.95 0.22 1.33
N ASP A 256 10.66 -0.01 1.57
CA ASP A 256 9.58 0.92 1.23
C ASP A 256 9.59 2.21 2.07
N SER A 257 10.24 2.18 3.24
CA SER A 257 10.49 3.33 4.12
C SER A 257 11.77 4.12 3.78
N GLY A 258 12.60 3.59 2.87
CA GLY A 258 13.88 4.17 2.49
C GLY A 258 15.04 3.75 3.41
N THR A 259 14.83 2.80 4.30
CA THR A 259 15.88 2.24 5.15
C THR A 259 16.82 1.39 4.29
N PRO A 260 18.15 1.62 4.34
CA PRO A 260 19.09 0.86 3.54
C PRO A 260 19.19 -0.60 4.06
N LEU A 261 18.82 -1.54 3.20
CA LEU A 261 19.00 -2.99 3.42
C LEU A 261 20.40 -3.45 3.00
N MET A 262 20.97 -2.80 1.98
CA MET A 262 22.29 -3.07 1.45
C MET A 262 22.86 -1.81 0.82
N VAL A 263 24.13 -1.50 1.09
CA VAL A 263 24.86 -0.42 0.42
C VAL A 263 26.09 -1.00 -0.26
N THR A 264 26.25 -0.66 -1.53
CA THR A 264 27.38 -1.03 -2.38
C THR A 264 28.09 0.24 -2.86
N ASP A 265 29.29 0.06 -3.40
CA ASP A 265 30.01 1.14 -4.06
C ASP A 265 29.28 1.68 -5.30
N ARG A 266 29.91 2.61 -6.01
CA ARG A 266 29.35 3.15 -7.24
C ARG A 266 29.29 2.04 -8.30
N CYS A 267 28.08 1.77 -8.80
CA CYS A 267 27.87 0.87 -9.91
C CYS A 267 27.07 1.57 -11.01
N ARG A 268 27.16 1.03 -12.22
CA ARG A 268 26.42 1.55 -13.37
C ARG A 268 24.94 1.19 -13.30
N ARG A 269 24.61 -0.01 -12.82
CA ARG A 269 23.23 -0.51 -12.75
C ARG A 269 23.04 -1.56 -11.66
N LEU A 270 21.87 -1.50 -11.02
CA LEU A 270 21.34 -2.57 -10.17
C LEU A 270 20.08 -3.18 -10.79
N ARG A 271 19.88 -4.48 -10.66
CA ARG A 271 18.67 -5.17 -11.12
C ARG A 271 18.29 -6.31 -10.19
N PHE A 272 17.03 -6.39 -9.79
CA PHE A 272 16.50 -7.52 -9.05
C PHE A 272 16.31 -8.74 -9.96
N LEU A 273 16.73 -9.89 -9.47
CA LEU A 273 16.55 -11.19 -10.11
C LEU A 273 15.64 -12.07 -9.25
N LYS A 274 15.12 -13.14 -9.85
CA LYS A 274 14.32 -14.14 -9.13
C LYS A 274 15.15 -14.79 -8.01
N GLY A 275 14.47 -15.16 -6.92
CA GLY A 275 15.07 -15.87 -5.79
C GLY A 275 15.95 -14.98 -4.92
N GLU A 276 15.60 -13.71 -4.74
CA GLU A 276 16.31 -12.75 -3.88
C GLU A 276 17.78 -12.55 -4.25
N LEU A 277 18.05 -12.51 -5.56
CA LEU A 277 19.36 -12.20 -6.12
C LEU A 277 19.35 -10.77 -6.69
N LEU A 278 20.49 -10.11 -6.62
CA LEU A 278 20.71 -8.78 -7.19
C LEU A 278 21.85 -8.84 -8.19
N SER A 279 21.63 -8.38 -9.42
CA SER A 279 22.69 -8.16 -10.40
C SER A 279 23.24 -6.75 -10.25
N VAL A 280 24.55 -6.63 -10.18
CA VAL A 280 25.32 -5.40 -10.03
C VAL A 280 26.24 -5.27 -11.24
N THR A 281 25.94 -4.34 -12.13
CA THR A 281 26.82 -4.00 -13.25
C THR A 281 27.76 -2.89 -12.79
N LYS A 282 29.05 -3.20 -12.69
CA LYS A 282 30.09 -2.25 -12.30
C LYS A 282 30.37 -1.22 -13.41
N GLU A 283 31.14 -0.19 -13.07
CA GLU A 283 31.53 0.86 -14.02
C GLU A 283 32.41 0.34 -15.17
N ASP A 284 33.21 -0.71 -14.92
CA ASP A 284 34.02 -1.39 -15.94
C ASP A 284 33.19 -2.26 -16.91
N GLY A 285 31.87 -2.36 -16.69
CA GLY A 285 30.96 -3.19 -17.46
C GLY A 285 30.93 -4.66 -17.07
N SER A 286 31.72 -5.08 -16.07
CA SER A 286 31.61 -6.43 -15.50
C SER A 286 30.38 -6.54 -14.62
N ASP A 287 29.75 -7.71 -14.66
CA ASP A 287 28.61 -8.04 -13.81
C ASP A 287 29.08 -8.87 -12.61
N CYS A 288 28.58 -8.54 -11.43
CA CYS A 288 28.60 -9.44 -10.27
C CYS A 288 27.20 -9.58 -9.68
N TYR A 289 27.01 -10.57 -8.82
CA TYR A 289 25.70 -10.97 -8.34
C TYR A 289 25.72 -11.09 -6.82
N THR A 290 24.83 -10.40 -6.13
CA THR A 290 24.74 -10.44 -4.68
C THR A 290 23.50 -11.21 -4.25
N ASP A 291 23.68 -12.15 -3.33
CA ASP A 291 22.58 -12.84 -2.66
C ASP A 291 22.03 -11.98 -1.54
N LEU A 292 20.78 -11.54 -1.64
CA LEU A 292 20.19 -10.60 -0.67
C LEU A 292 19.88 -11.27 0.68
N LYS A 293 19.85 -12.61 0.75
CA LYS A 293 19.68 -13.34 2.02
C LYS A 293 20.95 -13.33 2.87
N THR A 294 22.10 -13.51 2.23
CA THR A 294 23.40 -13.65 2.94
C THR A 294 24.35 -12.47 2.73
N ASN A 295 23.99 -11.52 1.87
CA ASN A 295 24.80 -10.39 1.41
C ASN A 295 26.16 -10.82 0.80
N ARG A 296 26.24 -12.02 0.21
CA ARG A 296 27.45 -12.53 -0.45
C ARG A 296 27.44 -12.21 -1.93
N THR A 297 28.61 -11.89 -2.47
CA THR A 297 28.79 -11.52 -3.87
C THR A 297 29.53 -12.60 -4.64
N TYR A 298 29.05 -12.86 -5.86
CA TYR A 298 29.54 -13.88 -6.79
C TYR A 298 29.87 -13.24 -8.14
N GLN A 299 30.93 -13.71 -8.81
CA GLN A 299 31.30 -13.20 -10.14
C GLN A 299 30.47 -13.85 -11.26
N GLU A 300 30.04 -15.09 -11.06
CA GLU A 300 29.16 -15.80 -11.97
C GLU A 300 27.71 -15.76 -11.49
N ARG A 301 26.77 -15.84 -12.42
CA ARG A 301 25.33 -15.77 -12.12
C ARG A 301 24.89 -16.98 -11.30
N PRO A 302 24.41 -16.80 -10.05
CA PRO A 302 23.92 -17.90 -9.25
C PRO A 302 22.60 -18.45 -9.80
N VAL A 303 22.43 -19.76 -9.70
CA VAL A 303 21.17 -20.47 -9.97
C VAL A 303 20.63 -21.01 -8.65
N VAL A 304 19.39 -20.66 -8.31
CA VAL A 304 18.74 -21.12 -7.08
C VAL A 304 18.22 -22.55 -7.27
N PHE A 305 18.57 -23.43 -6.34
CA PHE A 305 18.04 -24.78 -6.22
C PHE A 305 17.29 -24.92 -4.89
N SER A 306 16.03 -25.36 -4.96
CA SER A 306 15.16 -25.50 -3.79
C SER A 306 14.88 -26.97 -3.49
N TYR A 307 14.98 -27.34 -2.22
CA TYR A 307 14.76 -28.68 -1.68
C TYR A 307 13.89 -28.58 -0.42
N GLY A 308 12.57 -28.72 -0.56
CA GLY A 308 11.66 -28.33 0.51
C GLY A 308 11.80 -26.83 0.80
N GLY A 309 11.94 -26.46 2.08
CA GLY A 309 12.25 -25.10 2.52
C GLY A 309 13.74 -24.70 2.44
N ILE A 310 14.64 -25.60 2.02
CA ILE A 310 16.07 -25.31 1.91
C ILE A 310 16.41 -24.78 0.51
N GLU A 311 17.21 -23.72 0.45
CA GLU A 311 17.72 -23.18 -0.82
C GLU A 311 19.25 -23.16 -0.86
N LEU A 312 19.80 -23.61 -1.98
CA LEU A 312 21.22 -23.52 -2.31
C LEU A 312 21.43 -22.67 -3.57
N LEU A 313 22.61 -22.08 -3.69
CA LEU A 313 23.05 -21.36 -4.86
C LEU A 313 24.11 -22.16 -5.60
N ARG A 314 23.84 -22.55 -6.85
CA ARG A 314 24.88 -23.06 -7.75
C ARG A 314 25.57 -21.90 -8.45
N VAL A 315 26.89 -21.79 -8.29
CA VAL A 315 27.74 -20.79 -8.94
C VAL A 315 28.87 -21.55 -9.62
N GLY A 316 28.91 -21.52 -10.95
CA GLY A 316 29.79 -22.41 -11.72
C GLY A 316 29.59 -23.88 -11.36
N GLU A 317 30.63 -24.49 -10.78
CA GLU A 317 30.67 -25.90 -10.38
C GLU A 317 30.52 -26.15 -8.88
N THR A 318 30.23 -25.11 -8.08
CA THR A 318 30.08 -25.22 -6.62
C THR A 318 28.68 -24.85 -6.16
N PHE A 319 28.21 -25.54 -5.11
CA PHE A 319 26.99 -25.18 -4.39
C PHE A 319 27.33 -24.38 -3.14
N HIS A 320 26.65 -23.27 -2.94
CA HIS A 320 26.79 -22.39 -1.78
C HIS A 320 25.53 -22.44 -0.93
N SER A 321 25.70 -22.46 0.39
CA SER A 321 24.58 -22.34 1.32
C SER A 321 24.09 -20.90 1.41
N ARG A 322 22.80 -20.74 1.72
CA ARG A 322 22.17 -19.46 2.06
C ARG A 322 22.08 -19.24 3.57
N THR A 323 22.98 -19.85 4.33
CA THR A 323 23.12 -19.71 5.80
C THR A 323 24.02 -18.53 6.16
N ARG A 324 24.01 -18.05 7.41
CA ARG A 324 24.87 -16.96 7.92
C ARG A 324 26.35 -17.29 7.86
N LYS A 325 26.76 -18.49 8.30
CA LYS A 325 28.12 -19.00 8.06
C LYS A 325 28.24 -19.47 6.61
N ALA A 326 29.35 -19.13 5.97
CA ALA A 326 29.57 -19.44 4.57
C ALA A 326 29.95 -20.90 4.40
N TYR A 327 29.28 -21.58 3.47
CA TYR A 327 29.66 -22.90 3.01
C TYR A 327 29.65 -22.92 1.49
N ALA A 328 30.66 -23.58 0.92
CA ALA A 328 30.77 -23.87 -0.50
C ALA A 328 31.14 -25.34 -0.63
N SER A 329 30.42 -26.13 -1.43
CA SER A 329 30.69 -27.54 -1.67
C SER A 329 32.03 -27.75 -2.38
N MET A 330 32.44 -29.01 -2.51
CA MET A 330 33.51 -29.38 -3.44
C MET A 330 33.11 -29.05 -4.89
N HIS A 331 34.12 -28.84 -5.74
CA HIS A 331 33.94 -28.60 -7.18
C HIS A 331 33.38 -29.83 -7.90
N GLY A 332 32.57 -29.60 -8.93
CA GLY A 332 32.07 -30.65 -9.83
C GLY A 332 30.93 -31.48 -9.25
N LEU A 333 30.34 -31.08 -8.11
CA LEU A 333 29.21 -31.79 -7.53
C LEU A 333 27.99 -31.67 -8.44
N HIS A 334 27.38 -32.80 -8.81
CA HIS A 334 26.16 -32.80 -9.62
C HIS A 334 24.92 -32.58 -8.74
N LYS A 335 23.87 -31.95 -9.29
CA LYS A 335 22.62 -31.70 -8.56
C LYS A 335 21.97 -32.99 -8.04
N ASP A 336 22.09 -34.09 -8.80
CA ASP A 336 21.46 -35.38 -8.47
C ASP A 336 22.19 -36.10 -7.33
N SER A 337 23.38 -35.62 -6.95
CA SER A 337 24.10 -36.09 -5.78
C SER A 337 23.55 -35.50 -4.47
N LEU A 338 22.73 -34.45 -4.54
CA LEU A 338 22.09 -33.81 -3.40
C LEU A 338 20.81 -34.56 -3.03
N CYS A 339 20.70 -35.00 -1.77
CA CYS A 339 19.61 -35.85 -1.32
C CYS A 339 18.80 -35.17 -0.21
N PHE A 340 17.54 -34.86 -0.48
CA PHE A 340 16.64 -34.26 0.51
C PHE A 340 15.88 -35.34 1.30
N TYR A 341 15.96 -35.28 2.63
CA TYR A 341 15.36 -36.25 3.56
C TYR A 341 14.16 -35.67 4.34
N GLY A 342 13.54 -34.62 3.81
CA GLY A 342 12.28 -34.08 4.32
C GLY A 342 12.41 -32.98 5.37
N PHE A 343 13.54 -32.87 6.07
CA PHE A 343 13.86 -31.75 6.98
C PHE A 343 15.35 -31.38 6.99
N TYR A 344 16.16 -32.07 6.20
CA TYR A 344 17.56 -31.76 5.96
C TYR A 344 17.97 -32.18 4.56
N LEU A 345 18.99 -31.50 4.02
CA LEU A 345 19.59 -31.76 2.72
C LEU A 345 20.98 -32.33 2.92
N LYS A 346 21.24 -33.54 2.42
CA LYS A 346 22.56 -34.18 2.40
C LYS A 346 23.36 -33.69 1.20
N ILE A 347 24.56 -33.16 1.47
CA ILE A 347 25.53 -32.67 0.50
C ILE A 347 26.78 -33.54 0.59
N PRO A 348 27.13 -34.31 -0.45
CA PRO A 348 28.39 -35.05 -0.49
C PRO A 348 29.58 -34.11 -0.39
N ASP A 349 30.29 -34.20 0.73
CA ASP A 349 31.47 -33.38 1.03
C ASP A 349 32.42 -34.18 1.93
N TYR A 350 33.62 -34.44 1.42
CA TYR A 350 34.61 -35.27 2.10
C TYR A 350 35.58 -34.45 2.97
N ARG A 351 35.36 -33.13 3.11
CA ARG A 351 36.19 -32.24 3.94
C ARG A 351 35.77 -32.22 5.41
N VAL A 352 35.21 -33.33 5.86
CA VAL A 352 34.74 -33.55 7.22
C VAL A 352 35.89 -33.30 8.22
N PRO A 353 35.68 -32.51 9.30
CA PRO A 353 36.68 -32.32 10.33
C PRO A 353 37.10 -33.64 10.97
N LYS A 354 38.39 -33.82 11.24
CA LYS A 354 38.92 -35.03 11.91
C LYS A 354 38.35 -35.25 13.33
N SER A 355 37.83 -34.19 13.95
CA SER A 355 37.16 -34.23 15.25
C SER A 355 35.75 -34.83 15.20
N CYS A 356 35.18 -35.00 14.01
CA CYS A 356 33.84 -35.55 13.83
C CYS A 356 33.77 -37.01 14.25
N ARG A 357 32.87 -37.32 15.20
CA ARG A 357 32.63 -38.67 15.71
C ARG A 357 31.28 -39.16 15.22
N LEU A 358 31.24 -40.40 14.73
CA LEU A 358 30.03 -41.07 14.28
C LEU A 358 29.26 -41.68 15.46
N VAL A 359 27.93 -41.73 15.33
CA VAL A 359 27.04 -42.36 16.33
C VAL A 359 27.20 -43.88 16.35
N ASP A 360 27.41 -44.51 15.19
CA ASP A 360 27.67 -45.95 15.06
C ASP A 360 28.91 -46.19 14.18
N PRO A 361 30.04 -46.64 14.74
CA PRO A 361 31.25 -46.93 13.98
C PRO A 361 31.19 -48.26 13.21
N VAL A 362 30.21 -49.14 13.50
CA VAL A 362 30.20 -50.54 13.02
C VAL A 362 29.59 -50.65 11.62
N TRP A 363 28.72 -49.71 11.25
CA TRP A 363 28.09 -49.63 9.93
C TRP A 363 28.80 -48.68 8.96
N SER A 364 30.02 -48.24 9.29
CA SER A 364 30.73 -47.23 8.51
C SER A 364 31.24 -47.79 7.18
N THR A 365 30.53 -47.50 6.10
CA THR A 365 31.22 -47.41 4.80
C THR A 365 31.89 -46.04 4.72
N ILE A 366 32.81 -45.86 3.77
CA ILE A 366 33.67 -44.66 3.59
C ILE A 366 32.85 -43.36 3.33
N PHE A 367 31.51 -43.41 3.39
CA PHE A 367 30.56 -42.41 2.88
C PHE A 367 29.51 -41.91 3.89
N ASP A 368 29.68 -42.18 5.19
CA ASP A 368 28.62 -41.94 6.19
C ASP A 368 28.59 -40.53 6.81
N VAL A 369 29.70 -39.78 6.80
CA VAL A 369 29.69 -38.36 7.20
C VAL A 369 29.53 -37.47 5.98
N PHE A 370 28.59 -36.54 6.02
CA PHE A 370 28.29 -35.61 4.94
C PHE A 370 27.96 -34.23 5.48
N ALA A 371 28.21 -33.20 4.67
CA ALA A 371 27.68 -31.89 4.97
C ALA A 371 26.15 -31.93 4.86
N CYS A 372 25.45 -31.24 5.73
CA CYS A 372 24.01 -31.17 5.71
C CYS A 372 23.50 -29.78 6.10
N VAL A 373 22.44 -29.37 5.42
CA VAL A 373 21.71 -28.13 5.74
C VAL A 373 20.38 -28.55 6.34
N LEU A 374 20.01 -27.93 7.46
CA LEU A 374 18.74 -28.22 8.14
C LEU A 374 17.66 -27.25 7.63
N GLU A 375 16.46 -27.75 7.44
CA GLU A 375 15.32 -26.92 7.05
C GLU A 375 14.92 -26.01 8.20
N GLY A 376 14.80 -24.70 7.92
CA GLY A 376 14.48 -23.69 8.93
C GLY A 376 15.64 -23.29 9.84
N ASP A 377 16.86 -23.75 9.57
CA ASP A 377 18.08 -23.30 10.24
C ASP A 377 18.96 -22.50 9.27
N ASP A 378 19.00 -21.19 9.47
CA ASP A 378 19.77 -20.28 8.65
C ASP A 378 21.18 -20.01 9.22
N GLU A 379 21.62 -20.69 10.28
CA GLU A 379 22.90 -20.38 10.94
C GLU A 379 24.10 -20.91 10.14
N GLU A 380 24.15 -22.22 9.88
CA GLU A 380 25.31 -22.86 9.27
C GLU A 380 25.00 -24.20 8.61
N VAL A 381 26.01 -24.75 7.95
CA VAL A 381 26.00 -26.12 7.42
C VAL A 381 26.68 -27.02 8.45
N TYR A 382 26.04 -28.14 8.77
CA TYR A 382 26.51 -29.08 9.77
C TYR A 382 27.11 -30.32 9.13
N TRP A 383 27.84 -31.10 9.91
CA TRP A 383 28.31 -32.43 9.53
C TRP A 383 27.37 -33.47 10.13
N CYS A 384 26.70 -34.26 9.29
CA CYS A 384 25.82 -35.33 9.77
C CYS A 384 26.65 -36.50 10.29
N CYS A 385 26.56 -36.75 11.60
CA CYS A 385 27.32 -37.75 12.35
C CYS A 385 26.58 -39.10 12.46
N GLY A 386 25.31 -39.15 12.10
CA GLY A 386 24.54 -40.40 12.10
C GLY A 386 23.04 -40.18 11.98
N CYS A 387 22.34 -41.22 11.54
CA CYS A 387 20.87 -41.29 11.52
C CYS A 387 20.43 -42.32 12.56
N LEU A 388 19.48 -41.97 13.41
CA LEU A 388 18.92 -42.82 14.45
C LEU A 388 17.75 -43.65 13.91
N ALA A 389 17.35 -44.69 14.65
CA ALA A 389 16.28 -45.60 14.24
C ALA A 389 14.91 -44.90 14.03
N ASP A 390 14.67 -43.79 14.73
CA ASP A 390 13.48 -42.95 14.60
C ASP A 390 13.55 -41.94 13.43
N ARG A 391 14.61 -42.02 12.59
CA ARG A 391 14.92 -41.12 11.47
C ARG A 391 15.32 -39.69 11.89
N SER A 392 15.53 -39.46 13.18
CA SER A 392 16.23 -38.26 13.62
C SER A 392 17.72 -38.37 13.31
N ILE A 393 18.43 -37.24 13.29
CA ILE A 393 19.86 -37.21 12.98
C ILE A 393 20.66 -36.57 14.11
N VAL A 394 21.92 -36.95 14.20
CA VAL A 394 22.92 -36.24 15.00
C VAL A 394 23.82 -35.46 14.04
N VAL A 395 24.00 -34.18 14.33
CA VAL A 395 24.83 -33.29 13.52
C VAL A 395 25.85 -32.56 14.39
N MET A 396 27.00 -32.23 13.80
CA MET A 396 28.06 -31.46 14.45
C MET A 396 28.22 -30.11 13.75
N ASP A 397 28.30 -29.02 14.52
CA ASP A 397 28.58 -27.68 13.99
C ASP A 397 30.08 -27.47 13.68
N GLY A 398 30.43 -26.29 13.16
CA GLY A 398 31.82 -25.94 12.87
C GLY A 398 32.73 -25.82 14.10
N GLU A 399 32.17 -25.66 15.30
CA GLU A 399 32.92 -25.55 16.57
C GLU A 399 33.12 -26.92 17.23
N GLY A 400 32.49 -27.98 16.72
CA GLY A 400 32.57 -29.33 17.25
C GLY A 400 31.48 -29.69 18.26
N ASN A 401 30.45 -28.86 18.41
CA ASN A 401 29.29 -29.17 19.24
C ASN A 401 28.32 -30.08 18.48
N TYR A 402 27.72 -31.02 19.20
CA TYR A 402 26.78 -31.99 18.66
C TYR A 402 25.34 -31.62 19.02
N TYR A 403 24.46 -31.87 18.06
CA TYR A 403 23.04 -31.60 18.18
C TYR A 403 22.22 -32.80 17.71
N HIS A 404 21.16 -33.11 18.44
CA HIS A 404 20.09 -33.99 18.01
C HIS A 404 19.03 -33.19 17.26
N VAL A 405 18.66 -33.65 16.06
CA VAL A 405 17.69 -32.95 15.20
C VAL A 405 16.56 -33.90 14.83
N GLU A 406 15.34 -33.48 15.15
CA GLU A 406 14.12 -34.23 14.84
C GLU A 406 13.16 -33.34 14.05
N LYS A 407 12.47 -33.93 13.07
CA LYS A 407 11.49 -33.23 12.24
C LYS A 407 10.43 -32.54 13.10
N GLY A 408 10.34 -31.21 12.96
CA GLY A 408 9.35 -30.40 13.67
C GLY A 408 9.69 -30.05 15.14
N LYS A 409 10.81 -30.54 15.69
CA LYS A 409 11.24 -30.21 17.07
C LYS A 409 12.53 -29.38 17.16
N GLY A 410 13.09 -28.98 16.01
CA GLY A 410 14.33 -28.21 15.93
C GLY A 410 15.57 -29.01 16.34
N LYS A 411 16.73 -28.34 16.38
CA LYS A 411 17.99 -28.91 16.87
C LYS A 411 18.11 -28.71 18.39
N ARG A 412 18.63 -29.71 19.10
CA ARG A 412 18.89 -29.68 20.55
C ARG A 412 20.34 -30.03 20.80
N TYR A 413 21.06 -29.21 21.55
CA TYR A 413 22.45 -29.49 21.93
C TYR A 413 22.54 -30.75 22.79
N ILE A 414 23.53 -31.61 22.54
CA ILE A 414 23.72 -32.89 23.23
C ILE A 414 25.14 -33.16 23.72
N ALA A 415 26.19 -32.60 23.10
CA ALA A 415 27.58 -32.80 23.53
C ALA A 415 28.51 -31.70 23.00
#